data_AF-A0A832Y4K6-F1
#
_entry.id   AF-A0A832Y4K6-F1
#
_cell.length_a   1.000
_cell.length_b   1.000
_cell.length_c   1.000
_cell.angle_alpha   90.00
_cell.angle_beta   90.00
_cell.angle_gamma   90.00
#
_symmetry.space_group_name_H-M   'P 1'
#
loop_
_entity.id
_entity.type
_entity.pdbx_description
1 polymer ?
#
loop_
_entity_poly.entity_id
_entity_poly.type
_entity_poly.pdbx_seq_one_letter_code
_entity_poly.pdbx_strand_id
1 'polypeptide(L)'
;MSGDDDAADAVDTPSDALPDNKFDQIELYAFVVIGIGLALPGIAYFLGMLADSWYLWDLIDANIFQPIIGEGGGDSNYNVVDTIAYSVLLIGFIISLGALLRKWGIPCEDRTLFSLLPWVVWAVLVEV
;
A
#
# COMPACT_ATOMS: atom_id res chain seq x y z
N MET A 1 5.43 38.09 -47.20
CA MET A 1 5.00 36.69 -47.36
C MET A 1 5.63 35.96 -46.18
N SER A 2 5.01 35.92 -44.99
CA SER A 2 3.95 34.97 -44.54
C SER A 2 4.32 33.51 -44.83
N GLY A 3 4.27 32.54 -43.93
CA GLY A 3 3.92 32.45 -42.50
C GLY A 3 4.81 31.37 -41.86
N ASP A 4 5.03 31.39 -40.56
CA ASP A 4 4.16 30.77 -39.52
C ASP A 4 4.11 29.24 -39.60
N ASP A 5 4.60 28.66 -38.50
CA ASP A 5 4.08 27.49 -37.79
C ASP A 5 4.08 26.12 -38.48
N ASP A 6 4.86 25.20 -37.90
CA ASP A 6 4.53 23.77 -37.74
C ASP A 6 5.49 23.24 -36.65
N ALA A 7 5.27 23.54 -35.38
CA ALA A 7 4.35 22.83 -34.49
C ALA A 7 4.65 21.32 -34.41
N ALA A 8 5.27 20.95 -33.29
CA ALA A 8 4.95 19.74 -32.54
C ALA A 8 5.06 18.39 -33.27
N ASP A 9 6.29 17.90 -33.46
CA ASP A 9 6.54 16.47 -33.22
C ASP A 9 6.83 16.28 -31.73
N ALA A 10 5.77 16.45 -30.93
CA ALA A 10 5.70 15.77 -29.66
C ALA A 10 5.81 14.28 -30.01
N VAL A 11 6.95 13.67 -29.67
CA VAL A 11 7.12 12.23 -29.69
C VAL A 11 6.05 11.67 -28.77
N ASP A 12 4.90 11.35 -29.36
CA ASP A 12 3.86 10.54 -28.75
C ASP A 12 4.44 9.12 -28.72
N THR A 13 5.37 8.89 -27.80
CA THR A 13 5.69 7.54 -27.37
C THR A 13 4.35 6.92 -26.99
N PRO A 14 3.88 5.87 -27.68
CA PRO A 14 2.70 5.16 -27.22
C PRO A 14 3.09 4.63 -25.86
N SER A 15 2.58 5.28 -24.81
CA SER A 15 2.77 4.83 -23.47
C SER A 15 2.10 3.46 -23.40
N ASP A 16 2.89 2.40 -23.27
CA ASP A 16 2.41 1.05 -22.95
C ASP A 16 1.66 1.03 -21.60
N ALA A 17 1.53 2.17 -20.92
CA ALA A 17 0.75 2.32 -19.71
C ALA A 17 -0.74 2.18 -20.00
N LEU A 18 -1.41 1.34 -19.18
CA LEU A 18 -2.85 1.25 -19.17
C LEU A 18 -3.50 2.62 -18.91
N PRO A 19 -4.67 2.90 -19.49
CA PRO A 19 -5.37 4.15 -19.26
C PRO A 19 -5.73 4.36 -17.78
N ASP A 20 -5.75 5.63 -17.37
CA ASP A 20 -5.92 6.09 -15.98
C ASP A 20 -7.16 5.57 -15.24
N ASN A 21 -8.15 5.09 -16.00
CA ASN A 21 -9.40 4.54 -15.48
C ASN A 21 -9.35 3.03 -15.19
N LYS A 22 -8.26 2.34 -15.54
CA LYS A 22 -8.06 0.91 -15.33
C LYS A 22 -6.95 0.65 -14.33
N PHE A 23 -7.17 -0.33 -13.46
CA PHE A 23 -6.11 -0.83 -12.59
C PHE A 23 -5.22 -1.80 -13.35
N ASP A 24 -3.92 -1.66 -13.16
CA ASP A 24 -2.95 -2.65 -13.62
C ASP A 24 -2.94 -3.87 -12.68
N GLN A 25 -2.38 -5.00 -13.15
CA GLN A 25 -2.29 -6.23 -12.38
C GLN A 25 -1.52 -6.03 -11.07
N ILE A 26 -0.43 -5.26 -11.09
CA ILE A 26 0.39 -4.99 -9.89
C ILE A 26 -0.42 -4.21 -8.84
N GLU A 27 -1.21 -3.23 -9.27
CA GLU A 27 -2.07 -2.45 -8.38
C GLU A 27 -3.17 -3.34 -7.77
N LEU A 28 -3.75 -4.24 -8.55
CA LEU A 28 -4.74 -5.19 -8.07
C LEU A 28 -4.14 -6.15 -7.03
N TYR A 29 -2.95 -6.68 -7.29
CA TYR A 29 -2.24 -7.51 -6.31
C TYR A 29 -1.95 -6.73 -5.02
N ALA A 30 -1.54 -5.46 -5.13
CA ALA A 30 -1.32 -4.61 -3.97
C ALA A 30 -2.59 -4.44 -3.12
N PHE A 31 -3.74 -4.15 -3.75
CA PHE A 31 -5.02 -4.08 -3.04
C PHE A 31 -5.41 -5.41 -2.39
N VAL A 32 -5.17 -6.53 -3.07
CA VAL A 32 -5.47 -7.87 -2.53
C VAL A 32 -4.58 -8.20 -1.33
N VAL A 33 -3.28 -7.89 -1.39
CA VAL A 33 -2.34 -8.14 -0.28
C VAL A 33 -2.74 -7.35 0.96
N ILE A 34 -3.02 -6.05 0.82
CA ILE A 34 -3.49 -5.22 1.94
C ILE A 34 -4.85 -5.73 2.44
N GLY A 35 -5.77 -6.02 1.51
CA GLY A 35 -7.10 -6.51 1.82
C GLY A 35 -7.06 -7.82 2.62
N ILE A 36 -6.22 -8.77 2.23
CA ILE A 36 -5.99 -10.03 2.97
C ILE A 36 -5.34 -9.74 4.31
N GLY A 37 -4.29 -8.91 4.36
CA GLY A 37 -3.59 -8.56 5.60
C GLY A 37 -4.52 -7.97 6.67
N LEU A 38 -5.55 -7.22 6.27
CA LEU A 38 -6.55 -6.66 7.17
C LEU A 38 -7.74 -7.61 7.43
N ALA A 39 -8.23 -8.29 6.40
CA ALA A 39 -9.45 -9.11 6.49
C ALA A 39 -9.19 -10.44 7.22
N LEU A 40 -8.04 -11.07 6.99
CA LEU A 40 -7.75 -12.41 7.50
C LEU A 40 -7.69 -12.47 9.04
N PRO A 41 -7.07 -11.52 9.76
CA PRO A 41 -7.18 -11.44 11.22
C PRO A 41 -8.61 -11.22 11.71
N GLY A 42 -9.38 -10.35 11.05
CA GLY A 42 -10.78 -10.09 11.40
C GLY A 42 -11.68 -11.32 11.20
N ILE A 43 -11.49 -12.04 10.10
CA ILE A 43 -12.19 -13.30 9.80
C ILE A 43 -11.82 -14.37 10.84
N ALA A 44 -10.54 -14.52 11.17
CA ALA A 44 -10.07 -15.49 12.15
C ALA A 44 -10.66 -15.21 13.55
N TYR A 45 -10.68 -13.95 13.97
CA TYR A 45 -11.31 -13.55 15.23
C TYR A 45 -12.82 -13.79 15.22
N PHE A 46 -13.51 -13.47 14.12
CA PHE A 46 -14.94 -13.71 13.96
C PHE A 46 -15.28 -15.21 13.99
N LEU A 47 -14.45 -16.05 13.39
CA LEU A 47 -14.55 -17.52 13.47
C LEU A 47 -14.37 -18.05 14.89
N GLY A 48 -13.41 -17.50 15.64
CA GLY A 48 -13.25 -17.78 17.07
C GLY A 48 -14.51 -17.46 17.86
N MET A 49 -15.10 -16.29 17.61
CA MET A 49 -16.32 -15.87 18.30
C MET A 49 -17.56 -16.68 17.91
N LEU A 50 -17.76 -16.98 16.63
CA LEU A 50 -19.00 -17.61 16.13
C LEU A 50 -18.99 -19.13 16.26
N ALA A 51 -17.84 -19.76 16.04
CA ALA A 51 -17.70 -21.21 15.92
C ALA A 51 -16.77 -21.81 16.99
N ASP A 52 -16.34 -21.03 17.99
CA ASP A 52 -15.38 -21.43 19.03
C ASP A 52 -14.06 -22.00 18.45
N SER A 53 -13.71 -21.56 17.25
CA SER A 53 -12.56 -22.04 16.49
C SER A 53 -11.44 -21.01 16.53
N TRP A 54 -10.63 -21.06 17.59
CA TRP A 54 -9.51 -20.12 17.81
C TRP A 54 -8.23 -20.45 17.03
N TYR A 55 -8.16 -21.63 16.41
CA TYR A 55 -6.95 -22.11 15.72
C TYR A 55 -6.34 -21.12 14.71
N LEU A 56 -7.17 -20.49 13.87
CA LEU A 56 -6.69 -19.52 12.88
C LEU A 56 -6.19 -18.24 13.56
N TRP A 57 -6.88 -17.78 14.60
CA TRP A 57 -6.47 -16.59 15.35
C TRP A 57 -5.13 -16.84 16.05
N ASP A 58 -4.99 -17.96 16.76
CA ASP A 58 -3.76 -18.31 17.47
C ASP A 58 -2.56 -18.42 16.52
N LEU A 59 -2.78 -18.95 15.32
CA LEU A 59 -1.74 -19.03 14.29
C LEU A 59 -1.30 -17.65 13.80
N ILE A 60 -2.25 -16.73 13.57
CA ILE A 60 -1.96 -15.36 13.14
C ILE A 60 -1.29 -14.58 14.28
N ASP A 61 -1.81 -14.68 15.49
CA ASP A 61 -1.27 -13.99 16.66
C ASP A 61 0.18 -14.43 16.91
N ALA A 62 0.44 -15.72 17.00
CA ALA A 62 1.78 -16.23 17.29
C ALA A 62 2.81 -15.94 16.19
N ASN A 63 2.42 -15.95 14.91
CA ASN A 63 3.36 -15.82 13.79
C ASN A 63 3.44 -14.41 13.20
N ILE A 64 2.45 -13.55 13.44
CA ILE A 64 2.40 -12.21 12.85
C ILE A 64 2.38 -11.15 13.96
N PHE A 65 1.41 -11.16 14.87
CA PHE A 65 1.25 -10.08 15.85
C PHE A 65 2.27 -10.11 16.99
N GLN A 66 2.48 -11.26 17.64
CA GLN A 66 3.45 -11.37 18.73
C GLN A 66 4.88 -10.97 18.32
N PRO A 67 5.39 -11.36 17.14
CA PRO A 67 6.66 -10.87 16.61
C PRO A 67 6.75 -9.35 16.44
N ILE A 68 5.65 -8.68 16.08
CA ILE A 68 5.57 -7.23 15.84
C ILE A 68 5.45 -6.46 17.16
N ILE A 69 4.55 -6.89 18.06
CA ILE A 69 4.25 -6.21 19.33
C ILE A 69 5.37 -6.46 20.36
N GLY A 70 6.02 -7.61 20.31
CA GLY A 70 7.07 -8.03 21.25
C GLY A 70 8.36 -7.21 21.18
N GLU A 71 8.54 -6.36 20.16
CA GLU A 71 9.75 -5.54 19.97
C GLU A 71 9.81 -4.28 20.86
N GLY A 72 8.76 -3.94 21.59
CA GLY A 72 8.70 -2.73 22.44
C GLY A 72 9.66 -2.73 23.66
N GLY A 73 10.36 -3.83 23.93
CA GLY A 73 11.38 -3.92 24.98
C GLY A 73 12.77 -3.58 24.43
N GLY A 74 13.43 -2.57 25.00
CA GLY A 74 14.64 -1.90 24.49
C GLY A 74 15.94 -2.70 24.25
N ASP A 75 15.87 -4.02 24.10
CA ASP A 75 16.93 -4.89 23.57
C ASP A 75 16.40 -5.78 22.41
N SER A 76 15.37 -5.30 21.68
CA SER A 76 14.78 -6.09 20.60
C SER A 76 15.80 -6.33 19.49
N ASN A 77 16.09 -7.61 19.29
CA ASN A 77 16.87 -8.11 18.18
C ASN A 77 15.97 -8.08 16.94
N TYR A 78 16.36 -7.32 15.91
CA TYR A 78 15.59 -7.13 14.66
C TYR A 78 14.74 -8.34 14.26
N ASN A 79 13.42 -8.17 14.28
CA ASN A 79 12.51 -9.22 13.85
C ASN A 79 12.33 -9.20 12.31
N VAL A 80 12.73 -10.30 11.67
CA VAL A 80 12.59 -10.48 10.22
C VAL A 80 11.11 -10.45 9.79
N VAL A 81 10.20 -10.96 10.62
CA VAL A 81 8.77 -10.97 10.33
C VAL A 81 8.23 -9.54 10.31
N ASP A 82 8.56 -8.73 11.32
CA ASP A 82 8.14 -7.33 11.38
C ASP A 82 8.66 -6.55 10.16
N THR A 83 9.96 -6.67 9.88
CA THR A 83 10.59 -5.97 8.76
C THR A 83 9.93 -6.33 7.42
N ILE A 84 9.65 -7.62 7.18
CA ILE A 84 8.98 -8.09 5.95
C ILE A 84 7.53 -7.62 5.92
N ALA A 85 6.79 -7.78 7.02
CA ALA A 85 5.38 -7.39 7.09
C ALA A 85 5.21 -5.89 6.83
N TYR A 86 6.01 -5.07 7.49
CA TYR A 86 6.06 -3.62 7.28
C TYR A 86 6.41 -3.27 5.83
N SER A 87 7.48 -3.86 5.27
CA SER A 87 7.92 -3.55 3.91
C SER A 87 6.85 -3.90 2.87
N VAL A 88 6.24 -5.08 2.98
CA VAL A 88 5.19 -5.55 2.07
C VAL A 88 3.96 -4.66 2.18
N LEU A 89 3.52 -4.33 3.40
CA LEU A 89 2.38 -3.44 3.61
C LEU A 89 2.64 -2.03 3.08
N LEU A 90 3.83 -1.48 3.32
CA LEU A 90 4.20 -0.14 2.86
C LEU A 90 4.25 -0.05 1.33
N ILE A 91 4.91 -1.01 0.67
CA ILE A 91 4.98 -1.06 -0.79
C ILE A 91 3.59 -1.22 -1.39
N GLY A 92 2.80 -2.17 -0.86
CA GLY A 92 1.43 -2.39 -1.30
C GLY A 92 0.59 -1.12 -1.12
N PHE A 93 0.72 -0.44 0.01
CA PHE A 93 -0.02 0.78 0.32
C PHE A 93 0.32 1.91 -0.64
N ILE A 94 1.61 2.15 -0.92
CA ILE A 94 2.04 3.20 -1.85
C ILE A 94 1.50 2.94 -3.26
N ILE A 95 1.58 1.69 -3.75
CA ILE A 95 1.07 1.32 -5.09
C ILE A 95 -0.45 1.51 -5.13
N SER A 96 -1.17 1.01 -4.12
CA SER A 96 -2.62 1.11 -4.02
C SER A 96 -3.10 2.56 -3.92
N LEU A 97 -2.38 3.39 -3.16
CA LEU A 97 -2.65 4.81 -3.01
C LEU A 97 -2.44 5.54 -4.33
N GLY A 98 -1.31 5.30 -5.01
CA GLY A 98 -1.03 5.88 -6.34
C GLY A 98 -2.11 5.53 -7.37
N ALA A 99 -2.52 4.26 -7.41
CA ALA A 99 -3.61 3.79 -8.27
C ALA A 99 -4.95 4.48 -7.98
N LEU A 100 -5.26 4.69 -6.70
CA LEU A 100 -6.49 5.35 -6.27
C LEU A 100 -6.50 6.84 -6.65
N LEU A 101 -5.38 7.54 -6.43
CA LEU A 101 -5.23 8.95 -6.81
C LEU A 101 -5.35 9.13 -8.33
N ARG A 102 -4.70 8.26 -9.12
CA ARG A 102 -4.81 8.26 -10.58
C ARG A 102 -6.26 8.07 -11.03
N LYS A 103 -6.99 7.11 -10.43
CA LYS A 103 -8.40 6.88 -10.73
C LYS A 103 -9.30 8.06 -10.36
N TRP A 104 -8.93 8.85 -9.35
CA TRP A 104 -9.64 10.08 -8.97
C TRP A 104 -9.27 11.29 -9.84
N GLY A 105 -8.43 11.13 -10.85
CA GLY A 105 -8.04 12.19 -11.78
C GLY A 105 -7.08 13.21 -11.15
N ILE A 106 -6.43 12.85 -10.04
CA ILE A 106 -5.36 13.66 -9.46
C ILE A 106 -4.09 13.31 -10.24
N PRO A 107 -3.49 14.24 -11.01
CA PRO A 107 -2.29 13.94 -11.77
C PRO A 107 -1.19 13.49 -10.80
N CYS A 108 -0.75 12.23 -10.92
CA CYS A 108 0.38 11.68 -10.17
C CYS A 108 1.71 12.20 -10.76
N GLU A 109 1.84 13.51 -10.94
CA GLU A 109 3.14 14.15 -11.12
C GLU A 109 3.88 14.16 -9.78
N ASP A 110 5.22 14.24 -9.80
CA ASP A 110 6.08 14.25 -8.61
C ASP A 110 5.58 15.21 -7.51
N ARG A 111 4.91 16.28 -7.92
CA ARG A 111 4.26 17.31 -7.08
C ARG A 111 3.17 16.77 -6.14
N THR A 112 2.44 15.75 -6.55
CA THR A 112 1.36 15.14 -5.75
C THR A 112 1.94 14.32 -4.60
N LEU A 113 3.11 13.70 -4.79
CA LEU A 113 3.86 13.06 -3.72
C LEU A 113 4.24 14.08 -2.63
N PHE A 114 4.74 15.25 -3.03
CA PHE A 114 5.07 16.35 -2.10
C PHE A 114 3.84 16.88 -1.35
N SER A 115 2.65 16.87 -1.97
CA SER A 115 1.39 17.24 -1.30
C SER A 115 0.98 16.24 -0.22
N LEU A 116 1.36 14.97 -0.35
CA LEU A 116 1.02 13.91 0.60
C LEU A 116 2.09 13.71 1.66
N LEU A 117 3.32 14.20 1.46
CA LEU A 117 4.42 14.12 2.43
C LEU A 117 4.03 14.61 3.83
N PRO A 118 3.33 15.74 4.03
CA PRO A 118 2.90 16.15 5.36
C PRO A 118 2.05 15.07 6.05
N TRP A 119 1.18 14.37 5.32
CA TRP A 119 0.36 13.29 5.85
C TRP A 119 1.15 12.01 6.11
N VAL A 120 2.10 11.66 5.24
CA VAL A 120 2.99 10.49 5.43
C VAL A 120 3.92 10.71 6.63
N VAL A 121 4.55 11.89 6.71
CA VAL A 121 5.41 12.28 7.84
C VAL A 121 4.61 12.33 9.13
N TRP A 122 3.39 12.86 9.10
CA TRP A 122 2.49 12.84 10.25
C TRP A 122 2.13 11.41 10.69
N ALA A 123 1.84 10.51 9.75
CA ALA A 123 1.51 9.11 10.06
C ALA A 123 2.68 8.36 10.72
N VAL A 124 3.93 8.69 10.41
CA VAL A 124 5.13 8.09 11.03
C VAL A 124 5.43 8.70 12.40
N LEU A 125 5.13 9.98 12.61
CA LEU A 125 5.44 10.70 13.86
C LEU A 125 4.35 10.59 14.94
N VAL A 126 3.13 10.20 14.60
CA VAL A 126 1.98 10.06 15.53
C VAL A 126 1.96 8.71 16.25
N GLU A 127 3.11 8.07 16.41
CA GLU A 127 3.24 7.02 17.41
C GLU A 127 3.16 7.66 18.81
N VAL A 128 2.12 7.31 19.58
CA VAL A 128 1.88 7.68 20.99
C VAL A 128 1.99 6.46 21.88
#